data_AF-A0A8T5BFM8-F1
#
_entry.id   AF-A0A8T5BFM8-F1
#
_cell.length_a   1.000
_cell.length_b   1.000
_cell.length_c   1.000
_cell.angle_alpha   90.00
_cell.angle_beta   90.00
_cell.angle_gamma   90.00
#
_symmetry.space_group_name_H-M   'P 1'
#
loop_
_entity.id
_entity.type
_entity.pdbx_description
1 polymer ?
#
loop_
_entity_poly.entity_id
_entity_poly.type
_entity_poly.pdbx_seq_one_letter_code
_entity_poly.pdbx_strand_id
1 'polypeptide(L)'
;MLKERIKEFKKLLKFFEAEEIYRRYFFMNMFDGALTTLGIIMGAYFSGAYLKAIIGAAFGAGIAMGLSGFSGAYITEKAEKLKKLNELKKAMLTDLNNSIHEKSVELTAFVAAIIDGLSPVLAVTLSVTPFLLTLVNLISVHEAFYFSLIIITGLLFAMGAFLGKISKESFILSGVKMMLIGAAAAILIMLLI
;
A
#
# COMPACT_ATOMS: atom_id res chain seq x y z
N MET A 1 21.00 23.92 -6.83
CA MET A 1 20.52 22.87 -7.78
C MET A 1 19.65 21.78 -7.17
N LEU A 2 20.16 20.79 -6.40
CA LEU A 2 19.32 19.64 -5.97
C LEU A 2 18.17 20.06 -5.01
N LYS A 3 18.45 20.94 -4.06
CA LYS A 3 17.45 21.48 -3.12
C LYS A 3 16.38 22.34 -3.83
N GLU A 4 16.73 23.05 -4.89
CA GLU A 4 15.77 23.87 -5.66
C GLU A 4 14.84 23.00 -6.51
N ARG A 5 15.38 21.97 -7.19
CA ARG A 5 14.57 20.98 -7.92
C ARG A 5 13.57 20.26 -7.00
N ILE A 6 13.99 19.89 -5.79
CA ILE A 6 13.07 19.28 -4.79
C ILE A 6 11.99 20.28 -4.36
N LYS A 7 12.31 21.57 -4.27
CA LYS A 7 11.37 22.62 -3.87
C LYS A 7 10.34 22.91 -4.98
N GLU A 8 10.77 22.95 -6.24
CA GLU A 8 9.88 23.00 -7.40
C GLU A 8 8.99 21.77 -7.51
N PHE A 9 9.57 20.58 -7.33
CA PHE A 9 8.83 19.31 -7.33
C PHE A 9 7.76 19.28 -6.23
N LYS A 10 8.10 19.68 -4.99
CA LYS A 10 7.12 19.80 -3.89
C LYS A 10 6.04 20.85 -4.18
N LYS A 11 6.38 21.98 -4.81
CA LYS A 11 5.39 22.98 -5.23
C LYS A 11 4.43 22.42 -6.27
N LEU A 12 4.94 21.72 -7.27
CA LEU A 12 4.16 21.02 -8.29
C LEU A 12 3.19 20.01 -7.65
N LEU A 13 3.69 19.15 -6.75
CA LEU A 13 2.85 18.15 -6.07
C LEU A 13 1.72 18.77 -5.24
N LYS A 14 1.99 19.87 -4.54
CA LYS A 14 0.96 20.61 -3.80
C LYS A 14 -0.07 21.29 -4.71
N PHE A 15 0.36 21.77 -5.88
CA PHE A 15 -0.51 22.49 -6.80
C PHE A 15 -1.52 21.58 -7.50
N PHE A 16 -1.22 20.27 -7.62
CA PHE A 16 -2.02 19.30 -8.38
C PHE A 16 -2.83 18.31 -7.52
N GLU A 17 -3.03 18.61 -6.22
CA GLU A 17 -3.71 17.73 -5.24
C GLU A 17 -3.10 16.31 -5.16
N ALA A 18 -1.85 16.16 -5.58
CA ALA A 18 -1.20 14.87 -5.71
C ALA A 18 -0.95 14.20 -4.34
N GLU A 19 -0.79 14.99 -3.28
CA GLU A 19 -0.60 14.50 -1.91
C GLU A 19 -1.79 13.66 -1.42
N GLU A 20 -3.02 13.96 -1.85
CA GLU A 20 -4.20 13.16 -1.49
C GLU A 20 -4.21 11.81 -2.19
N ILE A 21 -3.93 11.81 -3.50
CA ILE A 21 -3.87 10.61 -4.33
C ILE A 21 -2.80 9.65 -3.81
N TYR A 22 -1.61 10.16 -3.52
CA TYR A 22 -0.51 9.38 -2.98
C TYR A 22 -0.84 8.75 -1.64
N ARG A 23 -1.46 9.55 -0.77
CA ARG A 23 -1.87 9.08 0.55
C ARG A 23 -2.91 7.98 0.46
N ARG A 24 -3.91 8.15 -0.42
CA ARG A 24 -4.97 7.18 -0.67
C ARG A 24 -4.38 5.85 -1.14
N TYR A 25 -3.56 5.86 -2.19
CA TYR A 25 -2.92 4.65 -2.72
C TYR A 25 -1.98 3.99 -1.71
N PHE A 26 -1.19 4.80 -1.01
CA PHE A 26 -0.29 4.29 0.02
C PHE A 26 -1.03 3.45 1.06
N PHE A 27 -2.09 4.01 1.65
CA PHE A 27 -2.82 3.38 2.74
C PHE A 27 -3.67 2.19 2.27
N MET A 28 -4.34 2.31 1.12
CA MET A 28 -5.19 1.25 0.57
C MET A 28 -4.35 0.00 0.29
N ASN A 29 -3.26 0.13 -0.48
CA ASN A 29 -2.47 -1.04 -0.82
C ASN A 29 -1.58 -1.55 0.32
N MET A 30 -1.15 -0.68 1.26
CA MET A 30 -0.42 -1.14 2.45
C MET A 30 -1.34 -1.98 3.35
N PHE A 31 -2.60 -1.57 3.50
CA PHE A 31 -3.62 -2.36 4.18
C PHE A 31 -3.84 -3.70 3.49
N ASP A 32 -4.02 -3.70 2.17
CA ASP A 32 -4.22 -4.95 1.42
C ASP A 32 -3.02 -5.89 1.53
N GLY A 33 -1.79 -5.37 1.48
CA GLY A 33 -0.57 -6.16 1.67
C GLY A 33 -0.50 -6.78 3.07
N ALA A 34 -0.85 -6.03 4.11
CA ALA A 34 -0.89 -6.54 5.49
C ALA A 34 -1.98 -7.61 5.66
N LEU A 35 -3.19 -7.37 5.14
CA LEU A 35 -4.32 -8.29 5.25
C LEU A 35 -4.11 -9.58 4.45
N THR A 36 -3.54 -9.47 3.24
CA THR A 36 -3.19 -10.64 2.41
C THR A 36 -2.14 -11.50 3.10
N THR A 37 -1.12 -10.85 3.67
CA THR A 37 -0.06 -11.56 4.41
C THR A 37 -0.60 -12.24 5.67
N LEU A 38 -1.52 -11.58 6.39
CA LEU A 38 -2.24 -12.19 7.51
C LEU A 38 -2.93 -13.48 7.08
N GLY A 39 -3.67 -13.43 5.98
CA GLY A 39 -4.38 -14.60 5.47
C GLY A 39 -3.46 -15.75 5.10
N ILE A 40 -2.35 -15.45 4.42
CA ILE A 40 -1.34 -16.46 4.07
C ILE A 40 -0.73 -17.09 5.31
N ILE A 41 -0.36 -16.29 6.32
CA ILE A 41 0.31 -16.77 7.53
C ILE A 41 -0.65 -17.56 8.41
N MET A 42 -1.88 -17.06 8.61
CA MET A 42 -2.93 -17.77 9.33
C MET A 42 -3.22 -19.11 8.65
N GLY A 43 -3.45 -19.08 7.33
CA GLY A 43 -3.79 -20.29 6.60
C GLY A 43 -2.67 -21.33 6.60
N ALA A 44 -1.43 -20.88 6.41
CA ALA A 44 -0.26 -21.74 6.47
C ALA A 44 -0.02 -22.34 7.86
N TYR A 45 -0.20 -21.56 8.92
CA TYR A 45 0.04 -22.01 10.28
C TYR A 45 -0.93 -23.12 10.69
N PHE A 46 -2.22 -22.95 10.41
CA PHE A 46 -3.25 -23.95 10.76
C PHE A 46 -3.27 -25.16 9.83
N SER A 47 -2.83 -25.03 8.58
CA SER A 47 -2.70 -26.17 7.65
C SER A 47 -1.39 -26.96 7.81
N GLY A 48 -0.47 -26.53 8.67
CA GLY A 48 0.83 -27.18 8.85
C GLY A 48 1.77 -27.03 7.65
N ALA A 49 1.65 -25.92 6.90
CA ALA A 49 2.44 -25.69 5.70
C ALA A 49 3.94 -25.48 6.02
N TYR A 50 4.80 -25.92 5.10
CA TYR A 50 6.25 -25.78 5.24
C TYR A 50 6.69 -24.31 5.13
N LEU A 51 7.69 -23.92 5.94
CA LEU A 51 8.25 -22.55 6.01
C LEU A 51 8.50 -21.88 4.64
N LYS A 52 9.11 -22.61 3.70
CA LYS A 52 9.43 -22.08 2.36
C LYS A 52 8.18 -21.70 1.57
N ALA A 53 7.08 -22.44 1.77
CA ALA A 53 5.81 -22.12 1.13
C ALA A 53 5.20 -20.83 1.69
N ILE A 54 5.31 -20.59 3.00
CA ILE A 54 4.83 -19.36 3.64
C ILE A 54 5.55 -18.13 3.07
N ILE A 55 6.89 -18.18 3.06
CA ILE A 55 7.73 -17.10 2.56
C ILE A 55 7.48 -16.88 1.06
N GLY A 56 7.47 -17.96 0.28
CA GLY A 56 7.24 -17.91 -1.16
C GLY A 56 5.86 -17.37 -1.52
N ALA A 57 4.81 -17.82 -0.85
CA ALA A 57 3.45 -17.34 -1.06
C ALA A 57 3.30 -15.86 -0.69
N ALA A 58 3.84 -15.45 0.47
CA ALA A 58 3.74 -14.06 0.92
C ALA A 58 4.48 -13.10 -0.01
N PHE A 59 5.74 -13.37 -0.35
CA PHE A 59 6.49 -12.53 -1.30
C PHE A 59 5.91 -12.61 -2.73
N GLY A 60 5.46 -13.78 -3.16
CA GLY A 60 4.79 -13.95 -4.46
C GLY A 60 3.54 -13.09 -4.56
N ALA A 61 2.67 -13.14 -3.55
CA ALA A 61 1.50 -12.29 -3.45
C ALA A 61 1.88 -10.79 -3.39
N GLY A 62 2.87 -10.44 -2.58
CA GLY A 62 3.34 -9.05 -2.47
C GLY A 62 3.89 -8.48 -3.77
N ILE A 63 4.70 -9.23 -4.52
CA ILE A 63 5.23 -8.82 -5.82
C ILE A 63 4.09 -8.72 -6.84
N ALA A 64 3.18 -9.69 -6.88
CA ALA A 64 2.03 -9.66 -7.78
C ALA A 64 1.14 -8.43 -7.52
N MET A 65 0.84 -8.16 -6.25
CA MET A 65 0.10 -6.96 -5.84
C MET A 65 0.87 -5.69 -6.16
N GLY A 66 2.19 -5.65 -5.94
CA GLY A 66 3.00 -4.48 -6.25
C GLY A 66 3.04 -4.16 -7.74
N LEU A 67 3.21 -5.17 -8.60
CA LEU A 67 3.17 -5.01 -10.06
C LEU A 67 1.78 -4.63 -10.56
N SER A 68 0.73 -5.24 -9.99
CA SER A 68 -0.66 -4.94 -10.30
C SER A 68 -1.02 -3.51 -9.90
N GLY A 69 -0.67 -3.10 -8.68
CA GLY A 69 -0.87 -1.74 -8.16
C GLY A 69 -0.12 -0.69 -8.98
N PHE A 70 1.17 -0.91 -9.23
CA PHE A 70 1.97 -0.01 -10.08
C PHE A 70 1.33 0.18 -11.46
N SER A 71 1.03 -0.92 -12.15
CA SER A 71 0.50 -0.84 -13.52
C SER A 71 -0.91 -0.28 -13.54
N GLY A 72 -1.78 -0.72 -12.62
CA GLY A 72 -3.16 -0.30 -12.49
C GLY A 72 -3.29 1.18 -12.14
N ALA A 73 -2.55 1.64 -11.13
CA ALA A 73 -2.53 3.04 -10.73
C ALA A 73 -1.94 3.94 -11.83
N TYR A 74 -0.86 3.52 -12.51
CA TYR A 74 -0.28 4.31 -13.60
C TYR A 74 -1.29 4.51 -14.74
N ILE A 75 -1.88 3.43 -15.24
CA ILE A 75 -2.82 3.48 -16.37
C ILE A 75 -4.06 4.29 -15.99
N THR A 76 -4.62 4.03 -14.81
CA THR A 76 -5.86 4.67 -14.34
C THR A 76 -5.65 6.16 -14.07
N GLU A 77 -4.62 6.54 -13.30
CA GLU A 77 -4.38 7.95 -12.99
C GLU A 77 -3.95 8.73 -14.24
N LYS A 78 -3.18 8.12 -15.16
CA LYS A 78 -2.84 8.77 -16.43
C LYS A 78 -4.11 9.04 -17.25
N ALA A 79 -5.02 8.07 -17.36
CA ALA A 79 -6.27 8.25 -18.10
C ALA A 79 -7.16 9.34 -17.48
N GLU A 80 -7.35 9.31 -16.16
CA GLU A 80 -8.16 10.31 -15.43
C GLU A 80 -7.58 11.72 -15.55
N LYS A 81 -6.26 11.87 -15.42
CA LYS A 81 -5.59 13.18 -15.53
C LYS A 81 -5.58 13.69 -16.97
N LEU A 82 -5.42 12.83 -17.98
CA LEU A 82 -5.57 13.21 -19.40
C LEU A 82 -6.99 13.67 -19.72
N LYS A 83 -8.01 12.97 -19.21
CA LYS A 83 -9.41 13.37 -19.35
C LYS A 83 -9.64 14.77 -18.79
N LYS A 84 -9.21 15.01 -17.54
CA LYS A 84 -9.32 16.33 -16.88
C LYS A 84 -8.57 17.42 -17.66
N LEU A 85 -7.39 17.12 -18.20
CA LEU A 85 -6.63 18.07 -19.03
C LEU A 85 -7.39 18.41 -20.33
N ASN A 86 -7.99 17.44 -20.99
CA ASN A 86 -8.74 17.64 -22.22
C ASN A 86 -10.04 18.43 -21.99
N GLU A 87 -10.73 18.18 -20.87
CA GLU A 87 -11.89 18.98 -20.45
C GLU A 87 -11.49 20.45 -20.22
N LEU A 88 -10.34 20.68 -19.58
CA LEU A 88 -9.80 22.03 -19.37
C LEU A 88 -9.44 22.72 -20.70
N LYS A 89 -8.73 22.04 -21.62
CA LYS A 89 -8.41 22.57 -22.96
C LYS A 89 -9.67 23.05 -23.70
N LYS A 90 -10.73 22.24 -23.66
CA LYS A 90 -12.02 22.57 -24.28
C LYS A 90 -12.69 23.78 -23.62
N ALA A 91 -12.72 23.82 -22.29
CA ALA A 91 -13.32 24.94 -21.55
C ALA A 91 -12.59 26.27 -21.79
N MET A 92 -11.27 26.21 -21.99
CA MET A 92 -10.44 27.39 -22.26
C MET A 92 -10.36 27.77 -23.74
N LEU A 93 -10.89 26.93 -24.65
CA LEU A 93 -10.73 27.06 -26.10
C LEU A 93 -9.27 27.31 -26.51
N THR A 94 -8.33 26.69 -25.80
CA THR A 94 -6.89 26.92 -25.95
C THR A 94 -6.15 25.60 -25.82
N ASP A 95 -5.17 25.41 -26.70
CA ASP A 95 -4.23 24.30 -26.58
C ASP A 95 -3.27 24.53 -25.41
N LEU A 96 -3.27 23.59 -24.47
CA LEU A 96 -2.32 23.55 -23.34
C LEU A 96 -1.10 22.67 -23.63
N ASN A 97 -0.74 22.51 -24.91
CA ASN A 97 0.39 21.67 -25.32
C ASN A 97 1.71 22.29 -24.82
N ASN A 98 2.63 21.47 -24.33
CA ASN A 98 3.87 21.87 -23.64
C ASN A 98 3.67 22.67 -22.34
N SER A 99 2.45 22.74 -21.82
CA SER A 99 2.20 23.42 -20.53
C SER A 99 2.73 22.60 -19.36
N ILE A 100 2.89 23.27 -18.21
CA ILE A 100 3.20 22.62 -16.93
C ILE A 100 2.12 21.59 -16.56
N HIS A 101 0.87 21.83 -16.96
CA HIS A 101 -0.25 20.92 -16.72
C HIS A 101 -0.12 19.61 -17.50
N GLU A 102 0.38 19.64 -18.73
CA GLU A 102 0.60 18.40 -19.51
C GLU A 102 1.74 17.57 -18.93
N LYS A 103 2.85 18.21 -18.54
CA LYS A 103 3.98 17.53 -17.91
C LYS A 103 3.64 16.96 -16.52
N SER A 104 2.70 17.57 -15.80
CA SER A 104 2.30 17.08 -14.48
C SER A 104 1.44 15.82 -14.53
N VAL A 105 0.75 15.54 -15.64
CA VAL A 105 -0.06 14.32 -15.82
C VAL A 105 0.80 13.07 -15.64
N GLU A 106 1.86 12.93 -16.42
CA GLU A 106 2.69 11.71 -16.39
C GLU A 106 3.44 11.57 -15.08
N LEU A 107 4.01 12.67 -14.58
CA LEU A 107 4.74 12.66 -13.31
C LEU A 107 3.82 12.28 -12.13
N THR A 108 2.61 12.83 -12.08
CA THR A 108 1.68 12.54 -10.98
C THR A 108 1.25 11.08 -11.01
N ALA A 109 0.88 10.55 -12.18
CA ALA A 109 0.49 9.16 -12.35
C ALA A 109 1.65 8.20 -12.04
N PHE A 110 2.87 8.52 -12.48
CA PHE A 110 4.04 7.69 -12.22
C PHE A 110 4.40 7.62 -10.74
N VAL A 111 4.38 8.74 -10.02
CA VAL A 111 4.65 8.75 -8.57
C VAL A 111 3.54 8.02 -7.81
N ALA A 112 2.27 8.20 -8.21
CA ALA A 112 1.16 7.45 -7.63
C ALA A 112 1.37 5.94 -7.79
N ALA A 113 1.74 5.50 -8.98
CA ALA A 113 2.04 4.10 -9.29
C ALA A 113 3.20 3.52 -8.45
N ILE A 114 4.29 4.27 -8.29
CA ILE A 114 5.41 3.83 -7.43
C ILE A 114 4.93 3.62 -5.99
N ILE A 115 4.20 4.59 -5.45
CA ILE A 115 3.71 4.52 -4.07
C ILE A 115 2.76 3.34 -3.91
N ASP A 116 1.83 3.20 -4.86
CA ASP A 116 0.84 2.13 -4.87
C ASP A 116 1.48 0.74 -4.96
N GLY A 117 2.50 0.58 -5.82
CA GLY A 117 3.20 -0.69 -6.00
C GLY A 117 4.18 -1.06 -4.88
N LEU A 118 4.80 -0.07 -4.22
CA LEU A 118 5.74 -0.33 -3.12
C LEU A 118 5.02 -0.61 -1.80
N SER A 119 3.88 0.01 -1.56
CA SER A 119 3.09 -0.18 -0.33
C SER A 119 2.84 -1.63 0.09
N PRO A 120 2.28 -2.51 -0.77
CA PRO A 120 1.98 -3.88 -0.38
C PRO A 120 3.26 -4.70 -0.19
N VAL A 121 4.30 -4.44 -1.00
CA VAL A 121 5.62 -5.08 -0.87
C VAL A 121 6.25 -4.75 0.47
N LEU A 122 6.16 -3.49 0.92
CA LEU A 122 6.64 -3.07 2.24
C LEU A 122 5.88 -3.78 3.36
N ALA A 123 4.55 -3.82 3.28
CA ALA A 123 3.73 -4.50 4.27
C ALA A 123 4.07 -5.99 4.40
N VAL A 124 4.18 -6.68 3.25
CA VAL A 124 4.59 -8.09 3.17
C VAL A 124 5.99 -8.29 3.75
N THR A 125 6.95 -7.47 3.34
CA THR A 125 8.34 -7.61 3.78
C THR A 125 8.45 -7.48 5.30
N LEU A 126 7.83 -6.44 5.87
CA LEU A 126 7.81 -6.23 7.32
C LEU A 126 7.17 -7.43 8.03
N SER A 127 6.03 -7.89 7.54
CA SER A 127 5.26 -8.98 8.14
C SER A 127 5.98 -10.34 8.06
N VAL A 128 6.74 -10.60 6.99
CA VAL A 128 7.46 -11.88 6.79
C VAL A 128 8.83 -11.88 7.47
N THR A 129 9.36 -10.73 7.91
CA THR A 129 10.67 -10.63 8.58
C THR A 129 10.91 -11.69 9.66
N PRO A 130 9.96 -12.00 10.58
CA PRO A 130 10.16 -13.04 11.58
C PRO A 130 10.39 -14.44 10.96
N PHE A 131 9.68 -14.77 9.89
CA PHE A 131 9.89 -16.04 9.17
C PHE A 131 11.27 -16.10 8.50
N LEU A 132 11.83 -14.98 8.06
CA LEU A 132 13.22 -14.96 7.57
C LEU A 132 14.23 -15.26 8.68
N LEU A 133 13.97 -14.83 9.92
CA LEU A 133 14.83 -15.15 11.07
C LEU A 133 14.84 -16.64 11.41
N THR A 134 13.78 -17.39 11.07
CA THR A 134 13.77 -18.85 11.22
C THR A 134 14.76 -19.54 10.28
N LEU A 135 15.06 -18.96 9.11
CA LEU A 135 16.02 -19.55 8.15
C LEU A 135 17.45 -19.57 8.69
N VAL A 136 17.77 -18.65 9.61
CA VAL A 136 19.07 -18.58 10.29
C VAL A 136 19.04 -19.21 11.68
N ASN A 137 17.97 -19.96 12.01
CA ASN A 137 17.77 -20.65 13.29
C ASN A 137 17.80 -19.72 14.52
N LEU A 138 17.44 -18.43 14.38
CA LEU A 138 17.35 -17.50 15.51
C LEU A 138 16.10 -17.71 16.35
N ILE A 139 14.98 -18.06 15.70
CA ILE A 139 13.67 -18.27 16.34
C ILE A 139 12.96 -19.48 15.71
N SER A 140 12.03 -20.06 16.45
CA SER A 140 11.16 -21.14 15.97
C SER A 140 10.04 -20.63 15.06
N VAL A 141 9.43 -21.52 14.28
CA VAL A 141 8.29 -21.18 13.40
C VAL A 141 7.08 -20.68 14.21
N HIS A 142 6.86 -21.23 15.41
CA HIS A 142 5.78 -20.78 16.29
C HIS A 142 6.02 -19.35 16.81
N GLU A 143 7.25 -19.03 17.22
CA GLU A 143 7.60 -17.66 17.63
C GLU A 143 7.50 -16.68 16.46
N ALA A 144 7.96 -17.08 15.27
CA ALA A 144 7.84 -16.27 14.06
C ALA A 144 6.39 -15.94 13.71
N PHE A 145 5.48 -16.90 13.89
CA PHE A 145 4.03 -16.67 13.73
C PHE A 145 3.51 -15.57 14.67
N TYR A 146 3.78 -15.68 15.97
CA TYR A 146 3.29 -14.68 16.93
C TYR A 146 3.92 -13.30 16.71
N PHE A 147 5.22 -13.22 16.42
CA PHE A 147 5.86 -11.94 16.10
C PHE A 147 5.30 -11.33 14.82
N SER A 148 5.04 -12.14 13.80
CA SER A 148 4.42 -11.65 12.56
C SER A 148 3.01 -11.13 12.80
N LEU A 149 2.21 -11.85 13.61
CA LEU A 149 0.86 -11.43 13.97
C LEU A 149 0.85 -10.08 14.70
N ILE A 150 1.81 -9.86 15.60
CA ILE A 150 2.01 -8.57 16.29
C ILE A 150 2.38 -7.47 15.28
N ILE A 151 3.31 -7.74 14.37
CA ILE A 151 3.72 -6.77 13.33
C ILE A 151 2.54 -6.38 12.44
N ILE A 152 1.80 -7.38 11.94
CA ILE A 152 0.65 -7.15 11.04
C ILE A 152 -0.43 -6.35 11.77
N THR A 153 -0.78 -6.75 12.99
CA THR A 153 -1.81 -6.07 13.77
C THR A 153 -1.37 -4.64 14.11
N GLY A 154 -0.08 -4.44 14.43
CA GLY A 154 0.52 -3.12 14.60
C GLY A 154 0.47 -2.26 13.33
N LEU A 155 0.72 -2.85 12.16
CA LEU A 155 0.59 -2.17 10.86
C LEU A 155 -0.87 -1.76 10.61
N LEU A 156 -1.82 -2.67 10.79
CA LEU A 156 -3.25 -2.38 10.62
C LEU A 156 -3.70 -1.26 11.58
N PHE A 157 -3.30 -1.34 12.86
CA PHE A 157 -3.59 -0.29 13.82
C PHE A 157 -2.99 1.04 13.38
N ALA A 158 -1.71 1.06 13.00
CA ALA A 158 -1.05 2.27 12.52
C ALA A 158 -1.80 2.88 11.33
N MET A 159 -2.10 2.09 10.30
CA MET A 159 -2.84 2.59 9.12
C MET A 159 -4.20 3.15 9.51
N GLY A 160 -4.96 2.46 10.36
CA GLY A 160 -6.29 2.89 10.78
C GLY A 160 -6.23 4.17 11.60
N ALA A 161 -5.23 4.27 12.46
CA ALA A 161 -5.04 5.41 13.32
C ALA A 161 -4.56 6.65 12.54
N PHE A 162 -3.70 6.48 11.53
CA PHE A 162 -3.36 7.53 10.57
C PHE A 162 -4.60 8.01 9.78
N LEU A 163 -5.43 7.09 9.29
CA LEU A 163 -6.69 7.44 8.61
C LEU A 163 -7.64 8.22 9.53
N GLY A 164 -7.79 7.78 10.78
CA GLY A 164 -8.60 8.47 11.78
C GLY A 164 -8.16 9.92 12.00
N LYS A 165 -6.85 10.15 12.06
CA LYS A 165 -6.29 11.51 12.18
C LYS A 165 -6.64 12.38 10.97
N ILE A 166 -6.64 11.81 9.76
CA ILE A 166 -6.98 12.53 8.53
C ILE A 166 -8.49 12.85 8.47
N SER A 167 -9.35 11.92 8.90
CA SER A 167 -10.80 12.10 8.93
C SER A 167 -11.32 12.91 10.12
N LYS A 168 -10.43 13.41 10.99
CA LYS A 168 -10.77 14.05 12.28
C LYS A 168 -11.60 13.16 13.22
N GLU A 169 -11.52 11.84 13.04
CA GLU A 169 -12.01 10.86 14.02
C GLU A 169 -10.96 10.58 15.10
N SER A 170 -11.36 9.86 16.14
CA SER A 170 -10.42 9.41 17.17
C SER A 170 -9.43 8.38 16.60
N PHE A 171 -8.15 8.72 16.64
CA PHE A 171 -7.00 7.86 16.25
C PHE A 171 -7.12 6.42 16.77
N ILE A 172 -7.42 6.27 18.07
CA ILE A 172 -7.49 4.94 18.72
C ILE A 172 -8.64 4.12 18.13
N LEU A 173 -9.83 4.70 18.00
CA LEU A 173 -11.00 3.98 17.50
C LEU A 173 -10.80 3.54 16.05
N SER A 174 -10.24 4.40 15.19
CA SER A 174 -9.99 4.06 13.79
C SER A 174 -8.92 2.96 13.66
N GLY A 175 -7.88 2.99 14.50
CA GLY A 175 -6.91 1.89 14.58
C GLY A 175 -7.53 0.57 15.03
N VAL A 176 -8.35 0.60 16.09
CA VAL A 176 -9.07 -0.60 16.58
C VAL A 176 -10.05 -1.12 15.52
N LYS A 177 -10.79 -0.26 14.82
CA LYS A 177 -11.66 -0.66 13.70
C LYS A 177 -10.89 -1.46 12.66
N MET A 178 -9.70 -1.01 12.26
CA MET A 178 -8.87 -1.75 11.29
C MET A 178 -8.34 -3.08 11.84
N MET A 179 -7.93 -3.13 13.12
CA MET A 179 -7.55 -4.40 13.76
C MET A 179 -8.72 -5.39 13.77
N LEU A 180 -9.94 -4.93 14.05
CA LEU A 180 -11.15 -5.76 14.04
C LEU A 180 -11.44 -6.33 12.64
N ILE A 181 -11.22 -5.54 11.58
CA ILE A 181 -11.34 -6.04 10.20
C ILE A 181 -10.29 -7.14 9.95
N GLY A 182 -9.06 -6.93 10.38
CA GLY A 182 -8.00 -7.95 10.29
C GLY A 182 -8.35 -9.23 11.06
N ALA A 183 -8.84 -9.09 12.28
CA ALA A 183 -9.28 -10.22 13.10
C ALA A 183 -10.47 -10.96 12.46
N ALA A 184 -11.44 -10.24 11.90
CA ALA A 184 -12.56 -10.84 11.18
C ALA A 184 -12.07 -11.64 9.96
N ALA A 185 -11.14 -11.10 9.18
CA ALA A 185 -10.55 -11.83 8.05
C ALA A 185 -9.80 -13.08 8.51
N ALA A 186 -9.02 -12.99 9.60
CA ALA A 186 -8.31 -14.12 10.18
C ALA A 186 -9.27 -15.23 10.64
N ILE A 187 -10.38 -14.88 11.29
CA ILE A 187 -11.42 -15.82 11.71
C ILE A 187 -12.07 -16.49 10.49
N LEU A 188 -12.45 -15.70 9.48
CA LEU A 188 -13.07 -16.24 8.26
C LEU A 188 -12.15 -17.23 7.54
N ILE A 189 -10.85 -16.94 7.48
CA ILE A 189 -9.86 -17.83 6.88
C ILE A 189 -9.68 -19.10 7.72
N MET A 190 -9.68 -18.98 9.04
CA MET A 190 -9.61 -20.13 9.94
C MET A 190 -10.83 -21.05 9.79
N LEU A 191 -12.02 -20.50 9.49
CA LEU A 191 -13.23 -21.31 9.26
C LEU A 191 -13.21 -22.08 7.93
N LEU A 192 -12.35 -21.69 6.98
CA LEU A 192 -12.24 -22.34 5.67
C LEU A 192 -11.26 -23.53 5.67
N ILE A 193 -10.51 -23.74 6.75
CA ILE A 193 -9.44 -24.74 6.89
C ILE A 193 -9.88 -25.80 7.90
#